data_AF-A0A355A7G5-F1
#
_entry.id   AF-A0A355A7G5-F1
#
_cell.length_a   1.000
_cell.length_b   1.000
_cell.length_c   1.000
_cell.angle_alpha   90.00
_cell.angle_beta   90.00
_cell.angle_gamma   90.00
#
_symmetry.space_group_name_H-M   'P 1'
#
loop_
_entity.id
_entity.type
_entity.pdbx_description
1 polymer ?
#
loop_
_entity_poly.entity_id
_entity_poly.type
_entity_poly.pdbx_seq_one_letter_code
_entity_poly.pdbx_strand_id
1 'polypeptide(L)'
;AVLTQIKGAGRVMVDIHLAGTEETQWLFRENKEERVVPQEKGGETREIKVLQEPVFQRKSGGEETPVSTGKKAPPITGVLVVAEGGDDPKIQKELWEATSVLLGIALYRVKVLPWGK
;
A
#
# COMPACT_ATOMS: atom_id res chain seq x y z
N ALA A 1 10.66 21.19 2.90
CA ALA A 1 10.62 20.22 1.79
C ALA A 1 12.03 19.69 1.55
N VAL A 2 12.20 18.36 1.45
CA VAL A 2 13.54 17.74 1.28
C VAL A 2 13.96 17.73 -0.18
N LEU A 3 13.02 17.48 -1.11
CA LEU A 3 13.30 17.46 -2.55
C LEU A 3 13.80 18.81 -3.10
N THR A 4 13.42 19.94 -2.49
CA THR A 4 13.93 21.27 -2.87
C THR A 4 15.41 21.48 -2.52
N GLN A 5 15.99 20.60 -1.69
CA GLN A 5 17.42 20.67 -1.33
C GLN A 5 18.30 19.93 -2.36
N ILE A 6 17.69 19.22 -3.32
CA ILE A 6 18.42 18.59 -4.41
C ILE A 6 19.02 19.71 -5.27
N LYS A 7 20.33 19.61 -5.52
CA LYS A 7 21.07 20.62 -6.29
C LYS A 7 20.45 20.75 -7.68
N GLY A 8 19.98 21.94 -8.02
CA GLY A 8 19.37 22.22 -9.32
C GLY A 8 17.86 21.93 -9.40
N ALA A 9 17.23 21.38 -8.36
CA ALA A 9 15.78 21.15 -8.36
C ALA A 9 14.96 22.46 -8.28
N GLY A 10 15.50 23.47 -7.60
CA GLY A 10 14.83 24.76 -7.40
C GLY A 10 13.54 24.63 -6.59
N ARG A 11 12.51 25.39 -6.98
CA ARG A 11 11.16 25.23 -6.43
C ARG A 11 10.56 23.90 -6.87
N VAL A 12 9.96 23.19 -5.92
CA VAL A 12 9.31 21.89 -6.12
C VAL A 12 7.91 21.91 -5.52
N MET A 13 6.93 21.43 -6.28
CA MET A 13 5.56 21.18 -5.85
C MET A 13 5.24 19.71 -6.05
N VAL A 14 4.60 19.09 -5.07
CA VAL A 14 4.27 17.66 -5.09
C VAL A 14 2.79 17.51 -4.80
N ASP A 15 2.13 16.72 -5.63
CA ASP A 15 0.75 16.26 -5.41
C ASP A 15 0.72 14.73 -5.32
N ILE A 16 -0.08 14.20 -4.39
CA ILE A 16 -0.14 12.78 -4.07
C ILE A 16 -1.58 12.32 -4.19
N HIS A 17 -1.81 11.31 -5.03
CA HIS A 17 -3.10 10.67 -5.18
C HIS A 17 -3.16 9.35 -4.41
N LEU A 18 -4.23 9.16 -3.65
CA LEU A 18 -4.49 7.98 -2.82
C LEU A 18 -5.64 7.17 -3.42
N ALA A 19 -5.59 5.85 -3.32
CA ALA A 19 -6.63 4.97 -3.86
C ALA A 19 -7.99 5.11 -3.19
N GLY A 20 -8.06 5.73 -2.01
CA GLY A 20 -9.27 5.83 -1.22
C GLY A 20 -9.02 6.42 0.16
N THR A 21 -9.84 5.98 1.10
CA THR A 21 -9.80 6.41 2.51
C THR A 21 -9.13 5.35 3.37
N GLU A 22 -8.92 5.70 4.64
CA GLU A 22 -8.37 4.79 5.63
C GLU A 22 -9.29 3.58 5.85
N GLU A 23 -8.70 2.38 5.86
CA GLU A 23 -9.41 1.13 6.07
C GLU A 23 -9.22 0.65 7.52
N THR A 24 -10.30 0.27 8.20
CA THR A 24 -10.20 -0.34 9.53
C THR A 24 -9.87 -1.82 9.38
N GLN A 25 -8.80 -2.27 10.02
CA GLN A 25 -8.41 -3.67 10.03
C GLN A 25 -9.07 -4.39 11.18
N TRP A 26 -9.69 -5.53 10.89
CA TRP A 26 -10.39 -6.37 11.86
C TRP A 26 -9.59 -7.64 12.17
N LEU A 27 -9.77 -8.15 13.38
CA LEU A 27 -9.17 -9.40 13.81
C LEU A 27 -10.04 -10.58 13.34
N PHE A 28 -9.41 -11.52 12.65
CA PHE A 28 -10.02 -12.79 12.25
C PHE A 28 -9.29 -13.96 12.92
N ARG A 29 -10.05 -14.99 13.28
CA ARG A 29 -9.54 -16.30 13.69
C ARG A 29 -9.54 -17.22 12.46
N GLU A 30 -8.40 -17.81 12.16
CA GLU A 30 -8.27 -18.80 11.09
C GLU A 30 -8.37 -20.22 11.66
N ASN A 31 -9.25 -21.04 11.10
CA ASN A 31 -9.33 -22.47 11.34
C ASN A 31 -8.93 -23.21 10.05
N LYS A 32 -7.85 -23.99 10.12
CA LYS A 32 -7.35 -24.78 8.99
C LYS A 32 -7.73 -26.25 9.19
N GLU A 33 -8.54 -26.77 8.28
CA GLU A 33 -8.89 -28.18 8.21
C GLU A 33 -8.14 -28.81 7.03
N GLU A 34 -7.33 -29.83 7.29
CA GLU A 34 -6.64 -30.61 6.26
C GLU A 34 -7.27 -31.99 6.18
N ARG A 35 -7.71 -32.38 4.98
CA ARG A 35 -8.30 -33.69 4.69
C ARG A 35 -7.49 -34.38 3.61
N VAL A 36 -7.00 -35.58 3.90
CA VAL A 36 -6.35 -36.43 2.91
C VAL A 36 -7.40 -37.39 2.34
N VAL A 37 -7.60 -37.35 1.02
CA VAL A 37 -8.53 -38.21 0.29
C VAL A 37 -7.71 -39.18 -0.57
N PRO A 38 -7.73 -40.49 -0.28
CA PRO A 38 -7.08 -41.50 -1.11
C PRO A 38 -7.76 -41.59 -2.49
N GLN A 39 -6.99 -41.62 -3.57
CA GLN A 39 -7.49 -41.90 -4.92
C GLN A 39 -7.32 -43.39 -5.26
N GLU A 40 -8.32 -43.93 -5.97
CA GLU A 40 -8.41 -45.36 -6.35
C GLU A 40 -7.24 -45.87 -7.21
N LYS A 41 -6.43 -44.98 -7.81
CA LYS A 41 -5.25 -45.33 -8.63
C LYS A 41 -3.91 -45.18 -7.91
N GLY A 42 -3.90 -45.21 -6.57
CA GLY A 42 -2.67 -45.20 -5.78
C GLY A 42 -2.05 -43.81 -5.57
N GLY A 43 -2.86 -42.75 -5.63
CA GLY A 43 -2.48 -41.38 -5.29
C GLY A 43 -3.18 -40.89 -4.04
N GLU A 44 -2.68 -39.81 -3.42
CA GLU A 44 -3.32 -39.11 -2.31
C GLU A 44 -3.61 -37.67 -2.74
N THR A 45 -4.86 -37.21 -2.56
CA THR A 45 -5.21 -35.80 -2.73
C THR A 45 -5.30 -35.16 -1.35
N ARG A 46 -4.59 -34.04 -1.13
CA ARG A 46 -4.71 -33.24 0.09
C ARG A 46 -5.62 -32.05 -0.18
N GLU A 47 -6.75 -32.02 0.50
CA GLU A 47 -7.65 -30.88 0.52
C GLU A 47 -7.35 -30.04 1.77
N ILE A 48 -7.07 -28.76 1.58
CA ILE A 48 -6.86 -27.80 2.67
C ILE A 48 -8.01 -26.79 2.61
N LYS A 49 -8.82 -26.75 3.65
CA LYS A 49 -9.88 -25.75 3.84
C LYS A 49 -9.45 -24.77 4.92
N VAL A 50 -9.45 -23.48 4.60
CA VAL A 50 -9.18 -22.40 5.55
C VAL A 50 -10.48 -21.62 5.76
N LEU A 51 -10.97 -21.59 6.99
CA LEU A 51 -12.12 -20.80 7.40
C LEU A 51 -11.65 -19.60 8.22
N GLN A 52 -12.11 -18.39 7.88
CA GLN A 52 -11.80 -17.17 8.62
C GLN A 52 -13.06 -16.60 9.26
N GLU A 53 -13.04 -16.40 10.58
CA GLU A 53 -14.17 -15.89 11.37
C GLU A 53 -13.78 -14.61 12.13
N PRO A 54 -14.54 -13.51 12.04
CA PRO A 54 -14.22 -12.28 12.75
C PRO A 54 -14.35 -12.47 14.28
N VAL A 55 -13.41 -11.90 15.03
CA VAL A 55 -13.38 -11.98 16.50
C VAL A 55 -14.17 -10.82 17.09
N PHE A 56 -15.12 -11.13 17.97
CA PHE A 56 -15.94 -10.15 18.67
C PHE A 56 -15.52 -10.02 20.15
N GLN A 57 -15.64 -8.81 20.67
CA GLN A 57 -15.51 -8.53 22.11
C GLN A 57 -16.86 -8.06 22.66
N ARG A 58 -17.25 -8.61 23.79
CA ARG A 58 -18.45 -8.20 24.53
C ARG A 58 -18.11 -7.07 25.49
N LYS A 59 -18.78 -5.93 25.36
CA LYS A 59 -18.68 -4.81 26.32
C LYS A 59 -19.61 -5.04 27.50
N SER A 60 -19.37 -4.32 28.60
CA SER A 60 -20.11 -4.47 29.87
C SER A 60 -21.63 -4.26 29.78
N GLY A 61 -22.15 -3.74 28.65
CA GLY A 61 -23.58 -3.59 28.36
C GLY A 61 -24.21 -4.70 27.51
N GLY A 62 -23.48 -5.77 27.20
CA GLY A 62 -23.97 -6.87 26.37
C GLY A 62 -23.84 -6.66 24.86
N GLU A 63 -23.39 -5.48 24.42
CA GLU A 63 -23.09 -5.19 23.01
C GLU A 63 -21.81 -5.93 22.56
N GLU A 64 -21.90 -6.65 21.44
CA GLU A 64 -20.77 -7.31 20.80
C GLU A 64 -20.27 -6.47 19.62
N THR A 65 -19.00 -6.07 19.67
CA THR A 65 -18.35 -5.32 18.59
C THR A 65 -17.14 -6.08 18.06
N PRO A 66 -16.89 -6.09 16.75
CA PRO A 66 -15.71 -6.73 16.19
C PRO A 66 -14.44 -6.05 16.72
N VAL A 67 -13.38 -6.83 16.90
CA VAL A 67 -12.10 -6.33 17.41
C VAL A 67 -11.31 -5.72 16.25
N SER A 68 -11.07 -4.41 16.30
CA SER A 68 -10.18 -3.75 15.35
C SER A 68 -8.72 -3.94 15.76
N THR A 69 -7.88 -4.42 14.85
CA THR A 69 -6.42 -4.54 15.07
C THR A 69 -5.68 -3.24 14.75
N GLY A 70 -6.31 -2.33 14.00
CA GLY A 70 -5.74 -1.03 13.68
C GLY A 70 -6.42 -0.36 12.50
N LYS A 71 -5.74 0.66 11.99
CA LYS A 71 -6.13 1.44 10.81
C LYS A 71 -5.02 1.36 9.79
N LYS A 72 -5.38 1.16 8.52
CA LYS A 72 -4.44 1.06 7.41
C LYS A 72 -4.63 2.25 6.48
N ALA A 73 -3.54 2.99 6.24
CA ALA A 73 -3.53 4.07 5.27
C ALA A 73 -3.77 3.53 3.85
N PRO A 74 -4.49 4.26 2.99
CA PRO A 74 -4.72 3.86 1.62
C PRO A 74 -3.40 3.84 0.83
N PRO A 75 -3.25 2.93 -0.15
CA PRO A 75 -2.06 2.91 -0.99
C PRO A 75 -2.01 4.15 -1.89
N ILE A 76 -0.79 4.62 -2.17
CA ILE A 76 -0.53 5.69 -3.13
C ILE A 76 -0.69 5.14 -4.56
N THR A 77 -1.55 5.79 -5.35
CA THR A 77 -1.81 5.43 -6.74
C THR A 77 -0.92 6.20 -7.70
N GLY A 78 -0.56 7.44 -7.37
CA GLY A 78 0.26 8.28 -8.23
C GLY A 78 0.82 9.49 -7.51
N VAL A 79 1.94 9.99 -8.02
CA VAL A 79 2.62 11.19 -7.51
C VAL A 79 3.02 12.04 -8.70
N LEU A 80 2.65 13.33 -8.63
CA LEU A 80 3.08 14.33 -9.59
C LEU A 80 4.06 15.29 -8.90
N VAL A 81 5.23 15.44 -9.49
CA VAL A 81 6.27 16.37 -9.05
C VAL A 81 6.48 17.41 -10.13
N VAL A 82 6.34 18.69 -9.79
CA VAL A 82 6.64 19.81 -10.67
C VAL A 82 7.83 20.56 -10.09
N ALA A 83 8.92 20.66 -10.84
CA ALA A 83 10.16 21.26 -10.36
C ALA A 83 10.79 22.22 -11.38
N GLU A 84 11.41 23.30 -10.93
CA GLU A 84 12.16 24.22 -11.82
C GLU A 84 13.29 23.51 -12.55
N GLY A 85 13.99 22.61 -11.87
CA GLY A 85 14.99 21.73 -12.48
C GLY A 85 14.41 20.60 -13.31
N GLY A 86 13.09 20.51 -13.48
CA GLY A 86 12.44 19.39 -14.18
C GLY A 86 12.73 19.32 -15.68
N ASP A 87 13.32 20.36 -16.26
CA ASP A 87 13.79 20.40 -17.65
C ASP A 87 15.17 19.74 -17.84
N ASP A 88 16.01 19.68 -16.80
CA ASP A 88 17.28 18.96 -16.87
C ASP A 88 17.03 17.46 -16.69
N PRO A 89 17.33 16.60 -17.70
CA PRO A 89 17.10 15.16 -17.61
C PRO A 89 17.78 14.49 -16.41
N LYS A 90 18.92 15.01 -15.94
CA LYS A 90 19.62 14.47 -14.76
C LYS A 90 18.82 14.75 -13.50
N ILE A 91 18.39 15.99 -13.31
CA ILE A 91 17.60 16.42 -12.14
C ILE A 91 16.22 15.77 -12.17
N GLN A 92 15.61 15.68 -13.34
CA GLN A 92 14.34 14.98 -13.54
C GLN A 92 14.44 13.51 -13.10
N LYS A 93 15.52 12.82 -13.48
CA LYS A 93 15.78 11.43 -13.06
C LYS A 93 16.01 11.33 -11.55
N GLU A 94 16.83 12.19 -10.96
CA GLU A 94 17.08 12.20 -9.52
C GLU A 94 15.80 12.43 -8.71
N LEU A 95 14.96 13.38 -9.11
CA LEU A 95 13.66 13.64 -8.49
C LEU A 95 12.72 12.44 -8.61
N TRP A 96 12.71 11.80 -9.78
CA TRP A 96 11.90 10.63 -10.05
C TRP A 96 12.27 9.44 -9.16
N GLU A 97 13.56 9.13 -9.07
CA GLU A 97 14.10 8.05 -8.25
C GLU A 97 13.95 8.35 -6.75
N ALA A 98 14.31 9.56 -6.31
CA ALA A 98 14.20 9.96 -4.91
C ALA A 98 12.76 9.91 -4.40
N THR A 99 11.79 10.34 -5.22
CA THR A 99 10.37 10.29 -4.87
C THR A 99 9.87 8.85 -4.76
N SER A 100 10.27 7.99 -5.71
CA SER A 100 9.92 6.57 -5.70
C SER A 100 10.45 5.85 -4.46
N VAL A 101 11.71 6.10 -4.09
CA VAL A 101 12.35 5.53 -2.90
C VAL A 101 11.72 6.06 -1.61
N LEU A 102 11.52 7.37 -1.51
CA LEU A 102 10.97 8.00 -0.31
C LEU A 102 9.56 7.47 0.02
N LEU A 103 8.73 7.27 -0.99
CA LEU A 103 7.35 6.84 -0.84
C LEU A 103 7.16 5.33 -0.96
N GLY A 104 8.21 4.58 -1.28
CA GLY A 104 8.14 3.12 -1.47
C GLY A 104 7.20 2.71 -2.61
N ILE A 105 7.09 3.53 -3.66
CA ILE A 105 6.20 3.27 -4.80
C ILE A 105 6.99 2.97 -6.07
N ALA A 106 6.38 2.22 -6.99
CA ALA A 106 6.99 1.92 -8.27
C ALA A 106 7.21 3.18 -9.11
N LEU A 107 8.32 3.20 -9.86
CA LEU A 107 8.74 4.33 -10.70
C LEU A 107 7.65 4.79 -11.70
N TYR A 108 6.88 3.87 -12.29
CA TYR A 108 5.80 4.22 -13.22
C TYR A 108 4.62 4.98 -12.57
N ARG A 109 4.57 5.06 -11.24
CA ARG A 109 3.57 5.84 -10.49
C ARG A 109 4.02 7.27 -10.21
N VAL A 110 5.26 7.61 -10.52
CA VAL A 110 5.82 8.94 -10.30
C VAL A 110 5.99 9.62 -11.65
N LYS A 111 5.45 10.84 -11.79
CA LYS A 111 5.68 11.70 -12.94
C LYS A 111 6.36 12.98 -12.49
N VAL A 112 7.48 13.33 -13.14
CA VAL A 112 8.17 14.61 -12.95
C VAL A 112 7.92 15.47 -14.19
N LEU A 113 7.57 16.74 -13.97
CA LEU A 113 7.36 17.74 -15.01
C LEU A 113 8.14 19.03 -14.69
N PRO A 114 8.54 19.79 -15.72
CA PRO A 114 9.17 21.08 -15.52
C PRO A 114 8.17 22.13 -15.01
N TRP A 115 8.72 23.17 -14.39
CA TRP A 115 7.94 24.27 -13.87
C TRP A 115 7.49 25.20 -15.00
N GLY A 116 6.17 25.24 -15.25
CA GLY A 116 5.60 25.96 -16.40
C GLY A 116 5.28 27.44 -16.18
N LYS A 117 5.96 28.14 -15.27
CA LYS A 117 5.80 29.60 -15.08
C LYS A 117 7.01 30.37 -15.54
#